data_AF-Q5YMP7-F1
#
_entry.id   AF-Q5YMP7-F1
#
_cell.length_a   1.000
_cell.length_b   1.000
_cell.length_c   1.000
_cell.angle_alpha   90.00
_cell.angle_beta   90.00
_cell.angle_gamma   90.00
#
_symmetry.space_group_name_H-M   'P 1'
#
loop_
_entity.id
_entity.type
_entity.pdbx_description
1 polymer ?
#
loop_
_entity_poly.entity_id
_entity_poly.type
_entity_poly.pdbx_seq_one_letter_code
_entity_poly.pdbx_strand_id
1 'polypeptide(L)'
;MSPSPPRRWPLHPPPGALESLSSWLDRLARIYEVPVRELLGPNLGVLVGIRDVLDEDPPPAVFTALAERTGVPAGQVRAMTLPGWVPWLFDAYPLPERDATDGFYTYVRQYSVLLAPREAPRFEVTHRRRWRGPWIPERPVRRSCPQCAAGPDPARALIWQLPLTVSCLEHRCRLALDTDTLAAEIAGQPYQPVPVGEPVAALDGYTRQALINAAVRLPGRTVHAGVWFRLLRCLLDELSLAGSTGTRSSERLLEQIWDATGEPIRAGLAVWQPYENLEWTTQEKLLTAAATALVLATDRRIQPRGTLAWLLTEPQPLPVYDGDPPRPPTPDPPAQTRRDLMQTMNAWYARARIDADAARAMLRLLTALDTTPAHATRHRDVLISEGIPARFLRDDLLRCPGRRTRDETETLLVAEGFDPGEVAYELDCCVAETIALWEVPDEGVLIGEDELGQIRARLEL
;
A
#
# COMPACT_ATOMS: atom_id res chain seq x y z
N MET A 1 26.28 40.20 17.74
CA MET A 1 24.90 40.71 17.87
C MET A 1 23.97 39.56 17.53
N SER A 2 23.30 38.97 18.51
CA SER A 2 22.27 37.97 18.25
C SER A 2 21.13 38.65 17.48
N PRO A 3 20.61 38.08 16.39
CA PRO A 3 19.46 38.66 15.71
C PRO A 3 18.29 38.69 16.69
N SER A 4 17.69 39.87 16.87
CA SER A 4 16.44 40.00 17.60
C SER A 4 15.44 38.99 17.02
N PRO A 5 14.74 38.20 17.86
CA PRO A 5 13.79 37.21 17.36
C PRO A 5 12.79 37.91 16.44
N PRO A 6 12.42 37.30 15.30
CA PRO A 6 11.43 37.89 14.42
C PRO A 6 10.18 38.17 15.24
N ARG A 7 9.73 39.44 15.24
CA ARG A 7 8.48 39.80 15.91
C ARG A 7 7.38 38.99 15.26
N ARG A 8 6.80 38.08 16.05
CA ARG A 8 5.58 37.35 15.69
C ARG A 8 4.48 38.35 15.36
N TRP A 9 3.67 38.00 14.38
CA TRP A 9 2.48 38.76 14.07
C TRP A 9 1.49 38.66 15.23
N PRO A 10 1.03 39.79 15.79
CA PRO A 10 0.24 39.80 17.02
C PRO A 10 -1.12 39.13 16.86
N LEU A 11 -1.67 39.08 15.65
CA LEU A 11 -2.95 38.46 15.33
C LEU A 11 -2.76 37.52 14.13
N HIS A 12 -3.17 36.27 14.28
CA HIS A 12 -3.17 35.31 13.18
C HIS A 12 -4.27 34.28 13.45
N PRO A 13 -5.14 33.99 12.47
CA PRO A 13 -6.16 32.98 12.67
C PRO A 13 -5.49 31.60 12.69
N PRO A 14 -5.98 30.63 13.47
CA PRO A 14 -5.49 29.27 13.38
C PRO A 14 -5.81 28.68 12.00
N PRO A 15 -4.92 27.86 11.42
CA PRO A 15 -5.24 27.10 10.23
C PRO A 15 -6.46 26.20 10.46
N GLY A 16 -7.38 26.19 9.51
CA GLY A 16 -8.51 25.28 9.49
C GLY A 16 -8.10 23.84 9.15
N ALA A 17 -8.95 22.87 9.52
CA ALA A 17 -8.72 21.47 9.16
C ALA A 17 -8.79 21.29 7.64
N LEU A 18 -7.73 20.74 7.05
CA LEU A 18 -7.57 20.55 5.59
C LEU A 18 -7.65 21.85 4.78
N GLU A 19 -7.54 23.01 5.42
CA GLU A 19 -7.54 24.31 4.74
C GLU A 19 -6.36 24.40 3.76
N SER A 20 -6.54 25.05 2.62
CA SER A 20 -5.45 25.32 1.69
C SER A 20 -4.56 26.46 2.18
N LEU A 21 -3.27 26.44 1.83
CA LEU A 21 -2.34 27.51 2.18
C LEU A 21 -2.83 28.85 1.62
N SER A 22 -3.33 28.86 0.38
CA SER A 22 -3.91 30.04 -0.25
C SER A 22 -5.11 30.62 0.52
N SER A 23 -5.98 29.77 1.09
CA SER A 23 -7.14 30.17 1.89
C SER A 23 -6.72 30.80 3.22
N TRP A 24 -5.82 30.14 3.93
CA TRP A 24 -5.35 30.64 5.23
C TRP A 24 -4.58 31.95 5.09
N LEU A 25 -3.77 32.07 4.05
CA LEU A 25 -3.10 33.33 3.73
C LEU A 25 -4.08 34.44 3.38
N ASP A 26 -5.17 34.16 2.66
CA ASP A 26 -6.23 35.15 2.42
C ASP A 26 -6.84 35.63 3.73
N ARG A 27 -7.20 34.71 4.64
CA ARG A 27 -7.76 35.06 5.97
C ARG A 27 -6.77 35.88 6.79
N LEU A 28 -5.50 35.49 6.79
CA LEU A 28 -4.45 36.21 7.49
C LEU A 28 -4.23 37.62 6.91
N ALA A 29 -4.20 37.75 5.58
CA ALA A 29 -4.00 39.02 4.91
C ALA A 29 -5.18 39.99 5.14
N ARG A 30 -6.42 39.46 5.23
CA ARG A 30 -7.61 40.24 5.58
C ARG A 30 -7.53 40.89 6.96
N ILE A 31 -6.99 40.21 7.98
CA ILE A 31 -6.81 40.79 9.32
C ILE A 31 -5.92 42.03 9.28
N TYR A 32 -4.93 42.04 8.39
CA TYR A 32 -3.97 43.12 8.23
C TYR A 32 -4.34 44.11 7.11
N GLU A 33 -5.49 43.91 6.45
CA GLU A 33 -5.95 44.71 5.30
C GLU A 33 -4.90 44.86 4.19
N VAL A 34 -4.05 43.82 4.02
CA VAL A 34 -3.02 43.79 2.97
C VAL A 34 -3.31 42.68 1.95
N PRO A 35 -2.91 42.85 0.69
CA PRO A 35 -2.91 41.76 -0.29
C PRO A 35 -1.92 40.65 0.08
N VAL A 36 -2.24 39.39 -0.25
CA VAL A 36 -1.36 38.22 -0.01
C VAL A 36 0.05 38.40 -0.61
N ARG A 37 0.17 39.03 -1.79
CA ARG A 37 1.47 39.33 -2.41
C ARG A 37 2.35 40.25 -1.53
N GLU A 38 1.73 41.18 -0.82
CA GLU A 38 2.40 42.15 0.05
C GLU A 38 2.73 41.50 1.40
N LEU A 39 1.88 40.57 1.86
CA LEU A 39 2.14 39.72 3.00
C LEU A 39 3.36 38.80 2.76
N LEU A 40 3.46 38.16 1.59
CA LEU A 40 4.54 37.22 1.26
C LEU A 40 5.85 37.91 0.83
N GLY A 41 5.79 38.93 -0.02
CA GLY A 41 6.98 39.59 -0.57
C GLY A 41 7.66 40.53 0.44
N PRO A 42 7.19 41.77 0.60
CA PRO A 42 7.77 42.75 1.53
C PRO A 42 7.85 42.31 2.99
N ASN A 43 6.84 41.59 3.51
CA ASN A 43 6.76 41.28 4.95
C ASN A 43 7.43 39.96 5.34
N LEU A 44 7.45 38.98 4.44
CA LEU A 44 8.03 37.65 4.64
C LEU A 44 9.37 37.48 3.91
N GLY A 45 9.69 38.35 2.95
CA GLY A 45 10.91 38.27 2.14
C GLY A 45 10.87 37.16 1.08
N VAL A 46 9.69 36.61 0.78
CA VAL A 46 9.55 35.48 -0.15
C VAL A 46 8.86 35.94 -1.43
N LEU A 47 9.60 35.93 -2.53
CA LEU A 47 9.05 36.18 -3.86
C LEU A 47 8.29 34.93 -4.32
N VAL A 48 6.97 35.00 -4.26
CA VAL A 48 6.11 33.97 -4.85
C VAL A 48 5.46 34.52 -6.12
N GLY A 49 5.71 33.86 -7.25
CA GLY A 49 4.97 34.11 -8.48
C GLY A 49 3.58 33.50 -8.40
N ILE A 50 2.54 34.33 -8.42
CA ILE A 50 1.11 34.00 -8.61
C ILE A 50 0.51 33.05 -7.55
N ARG A 51 -0.71 33.35 -7.10
CA ARG A 51 -1.44 32.58 -6.05
C ARG A 51 -1.66 31.10 -6.41
N ASP A 52 -1.63 30.76 -7.69
CA ASP A 52 -2.00 29.44 -8.19
C ASP A 52 -0.91 28.38 -7.97
N VAL A 53 0.30 28.80 -7.62
CA VAL A 53 1.43 27.90 -7.31
C VAL A 53 1.55 27.64 -5.81
N LEU A 54 0.84 28.38 -4.94
CA LEU A 54 1.00 28.28 -3.48
C LEU A 54 0.53 26.95 -2.90
N ASP A 55 -0.54 26.38 -3.45
CA ASP A 55 -1.09 25.11 -2.97
C ASP A 55 -0.36 23.91 -3.60
N GLU A 56 0.20 24.07 -4.81
CA GLU A 56 0.88 23.03 -5.57
C GLU A 56 2.40 22.95 -5.27
N ASP A 57 3.14 24.04 -5.42
CA ASP A 57 4.61 24.04 -5.31
C ASP A 57 5.14 25.36 -4.68
N PRO A 58 4.82 25.64 -3.41
CA PRO A 58 5.32 26.82 -2.75
C PRO A 58 6.83 26.68 -2.47
N PRO A 59 7.62 27.77 -2.58
CA PRO A 59 9.03 27.75 -2.22
C PRO A 59 9.25 27.27 -0.78
N PRO A 60 10.20 26.36 -0.50
CA PRO A 60 10.39 25.80 0.84
C PRO A 60 10.59 26.84 1.96
N ALA A 61 11.16 27.99 1.62
CA ALA A 61 11.36 29.12 2.54
C ALA A 61 10.04 29.67 3.12
N VAL A 62 8.92 29.55 2.40
CA VAL A 62 7.58 29.98 2.85
C VAL A 62 7.20 29.30 4.17
N PHE A 63 7.49 28.01 4.33
CA PHE A 63 7.07 27.25 5.50
C PHE A 63 7.77 27.71 6.77
N THR A 64 9.10 27.85 6.72
CA THR A 64 9.89 28.31 7.86
C THR A 64 9.53 29.74 8.22
N ALA A 65 9.41 30.62 7.21
CA ALA A 65 9.13 32.02 7.43
C ALA A 65 7.72 32.25 8.01
N LEU A 66 6.70 31.52 7.54
CA LEU A 66 5.35 31.55 8.13
C LEU A 66 5.33 30.98 9.55
N ALA A 67 6.09 29.91 9.81
CA ALA A 67 6.18 29.32 11.15
C ALA A 67 6.82 30.28 12.16
N GLU A 68 7.85 31.01 11.76
CA GLU A 68 8.49 32.04 12.59
C GLU A 68 7.53 33.20 12.90
N ARG A 69 6.73 33.63 11.91
CA ARG A 69 5.84 34.79 12.04
C ARG A 69 4.53 34.49 12.76
N THR A 70 3.96 33.32 12.56
CA THR A 70 2.65 32.95 13.13
C THR A 70 2.78 32.00 14.32
N GLY A 71 3.90 31.28 14.45
CA GLY A 71 4.02 30.22 15.46
C GLY A 71 3.37 28.90 15.08
N VAL A 72 2.68 28.82 13.95
CA VAL A 72 2.16 27.56 13.41
C VAL A 72 3.35 26.68 13.00
N PRO A 73 3.43 25.42 13.42
CA PRO A 73 4.54 24.54 13.03
C PRO A 73 4.69 24.45 11.52
N ALA A 74 5.92 24.50 11.01
CA ALA A 74 6.19 24.44 9.56
C ALA A 74 5.60 23.18 8.90
N GLY A 75 5.57 22.05 9.61
CA GLY A 75 4.91 20.82 9.14
C GLY A 75 3.40 20.97 8.97
N GLN A 76 2.74 21.74 9.85
CA GLN A 76 1.31 22.04 9.72
C GLN A 76 1.05 22.98 8.55
N VAL A 77 1.90 24.00 8.33
CA VAL A 77 1.80 24.87 7.15
C VAL A 77 2.02 24.05 5.87
N ARG A 78 3.01 23.15 5.86
CA ARG A 78 3.27 22.24 4.74
C ARG A 78 2.08 21.33 4.45
N ALA A 79 1.37 20.84 5.47
CA ALA A 79 0.19 19.98 5.32
C ALA A 79 -1.01 20.67 4.62
N MET A 80 -0.95 21.99 4.42
CA MET A 80 -1.94 22.79 3.68
C MET A 80 -1.62 22.89 2.18
N THR A 81 -0.69 22.07 1.69
CA THR A 81 -0.17 22.05 0.31
C THR A 81 -0.10 20.62 -0.20
N LEU A 82 -0.12 20.40 -1.52
CA LEU A 82 -0.05 19.06 -2.10
C LEU A 82 1.22 18.28 -1.71
N PRO A 83 2.43 18.89 -1.68
CA PRO A 83 3.63 18.21 -1.20
C PRO A 83 3.52 17.74 0.26
N GLY A 84 2.68 18.41 1.06
CA GLY A 84 2.38 18.02 2.43
C GLY A 84 1.65 16.69 2.58
N TRP A 85 1.10 16.15 1.49
CA TRP A 85 0.33 14.90 1.50
C TRP A 85 1.13 13.69 0.97
N VAL A 86 2.43 13.86 0.73
CA VAL A 86 3.39 12.76 0.49
C VAL A 86 3.82 12.15 1.83
N PRO A 87 3.89 10.81 2.00
CA PRO A 87 3.68 9.76 0.98
C PRO A 87 2.28 9.12 0.97
N TRP A 88 1.31 9.64 1.74
CA TRP A 88 0.05 8.91 1.97
C TRP A 88 -0.98 9.10 0.86
N LEU A 89 -1.08 10.28 0.25
CA LEU A 89 -1.99 10.55 -0.86
C LEU A 89 -1.24 10.43 -2.18
N PHE A 90 0.00 10.90 -2.22
CA PHE A 90 0.88 10.77 -3.38
C PHE A 90 2.14 10.02 -2.97
N ASP A 91 2.62 9.09 -3.79
CA ASP A 91 3.91 8.43 -3.53
C ASP A 91 5.08 9.39 -3.79
N ALA A 92 4.93 10.23 -4.81
CA ALA A 92 5.82 11.32 -5.15
C ALA A 92 5.01 12.50 -5.69
N TYR A 93 5.47 13.72 -5.42
CA TYR A 93 4.89 14.92 -5.99
C TYR A 93 5.97 16.00 -6.19
N PRO A 94 6.07 16.63 -7.38
CA PRO A 94 5.39 16.24 -8.62
C PRO A 94 5.89 14.87 -9.12
N LEU A 95 5.03 14.11 -9.79
CA LEU A 95 5.45 12.87 -10.46
C LEU A 95 6.16 13.23 -11.78
N PRO A 96 7.42 12.80 -12.01
CA PRO A 96 8.08 13.03 -13.28
C PRO A 96 7.34 12.33 -14.43
N GLU A 97 7.24 12.99 -15.59
CA GLU A 97 6.49 12.46 -16.74
C GLU A 97 7.02 11.11 -17.25
N ARG A 98 8.34 10.90 -17.16
CA ARG A 98 8.97 9.61 -17.48
C ARG A 98 8.49 8.45 -16.60
N ASP A 99 8.04 8.74 -15.38
CA ASP A 99 7.63 7.75 -14.39
C ASP A 99 6.08 7.60 -14.37
N ALA A 100 5.36 8.31 -15.25
CA ALA A 100 3.90 8.38 -15.23
C ALA A 100 3.23 7.02 -15.45
N THR A 101 3.72 6.20 -16.40
CA THR A 101 3.16 4.88 -16.68
C THR A 101 3.35 3.94 -15.49
N ASP A 102 4.57 3.79 -14.99
CA ASP A 102 4.86 2.88 -13.87
C ASP A 102 4.20 3.36 -12.57
N GLY A 103 4.17 4.68 -12.34
CA GLY A 103 3.43 5.29 -11.24
C GLY A 103 1.92 5.02 -11.35
N PHE A 104 1.35 5.04 -12.56
CA PHE A 104 -0.07 4.77 -12.77
C PHE A 104 -0.37 3.31 -12.40
N TYR A 105 0.44 2.37 -12.89
CA TYR A 105 0.24 0.97 -12.57
C TYR A 105 0.45 0.68 -11.08
N THR A 106 1.45 1.29 -10.46
CA THR A 106 1.74 1.07 -9.03
C THR A 106 0.66 1.67 -8.13
N TYR A 107 0.15 2.86 -8.46
CA TYR A 107 -0.84 3.52 -7.62
C TYR A 107 -2.28 3.05 -7.90
N VAL A 108 -2.65 2.91 -9.17
CA VAL A 108 -4.04 2.67 -9.59
C VAL A 108 -4.34 1.18 -9.79
N ARG A 109 -3.37 0.39 -10.27
CA ARG A 109 -3.60 -0.99 -10.76
C ARG A 109 -2.73 -2.07 -10.11
N GLN A 110 -1.99 -1.73 -9.07
CA GLN A 110 -1.26 -2.70 -8.26
C GLN A 110 -2.25 -3.67 -7.59
N TYR A 111 -3.41 -3.12 -7.22
CA TYR A 111 -4.52 -3.84 -6.64
C TYR A 111 -5.69 -3.91 -7.62
N SER A 112 -6.65 -4.78 -7.29
CA SER A 112 -7.99 -4.78 -7.88
C SER A 112 -9.06 -4.76 -6.78
N VAL A 113 -10.26 -4.27 -7.10
CA VAL A 113 -11.36 -4.11 -6.11
C VAL A 113 -12.59 -4.91 -6.53
N LEU A 114 -13.29 -4.47 -7.56
CA LEU A 114 -14.46 -5.12 -8.14
C LEU A 114 -14.05 -6.29 -9.04
N LEU A 115 -13.01 -6.08 -9.85
CA LEU A 115 -12.56 -7.05 -10.85
C LEU A 115 -11.56 -8.06 -10.27
N ALA A 116 -11.52 -9.26 -10.84
CA ALA A 116 -10.52 -10.25 -10.46
C ALA A 116 -9.09 -9.74 -10.79
N PRO A 117 -8.06 -10.20 -10.06
CA PRO A 117 -6.69 -9.78 -10.34
C PRO A 117 -6.31 -10.02 -11.81
N ARG A 118 -5.70 -9.02 -12.45
CA ARG A 118 -5.28 -9.03 -13.88
C ARG A 118 -6.41 -9.06 -14.91
N GLU A 119 -7.67 -8.90 -14.50
CA GLU A 119 -8.81 -8.79 -15.42
C GLU A 119 -8.87 -7.40 -16.10
N ALA A 120 -8.43 -6.35 -15.42
CA ALA A 120 -8.34 -5.02 -16.01
C ALA A 120 -7.29 -5.00 -17.15
N PRO A 121 -7.64 -4.50 -18.35
CA PRO A 121 -6.73 -4.45 -19.50
C PRO A 121 -5.58 -3.48 -19.24
N ARG A 122 -4.42 -3.71 -19.85
CA ARG A 122 -3.29 -2.76 -19.78
C ARG A 122 -3.47 -1.63 -20.81
N PHE A 123 -3.18 -0.39 -20.40
CA PHE A 123 -3.14 0.79 -21.27
C PHE A 123 -1.85 1.56 -21.07
N GLU A 124 -1.29 2.09 -22.15
CA GLU A 124 -0.20 3.04 -22.05
C GLU A 124 -0.73 4.44 -21.74
N VAL A 125 -0.13 5.08 -20.74
CA VAL A 125 -0.31 6.50 -20.46
C VAL A 125 0.51 7.27 -21.50
N THR A 126 -0.11 7.59 -22.63
CA THR A 126 0.53 8.34 -23.73
C THR A 126 0.44 9.85 -23.48
N HIS A 127 1.18 10.67 -24.25
CA HIS A 127 1.05 12.13 -24.21
C HIS A 127 -0.39 12.63 -24.46
N ARG A 128 -1.21 11.89 -25.23
CA ARG A 128 -2.64 12.21 -25.44
C ARG A 128 -3.53 11.88 -24.23
N ARG A 129 -2.99 11.17 -23.24
CA ARG A 129 -3.61 10.74 -21.99
C ARG A 129 -2.66 11.02 -20.83
N ARG A 130 -2.02 12.19 -20.86
CA ARG A 130 -0.98 12.58 -19.90
C ARG A 130 -1.54 12.48 -18.48
N TRP A 131 -0.85 11.78 -17.60
CA TRP A 131 -1.24 11.63 -16.21
C TRP A 131 -0.20 12.31 -15.32
N ARG A 132 -0.61 13.33 -14.58
CA ARG A 132 0.28 14.11 -13.69
C ARG A 132 0.58 13.42 -12.36
N GLY A 133 -0.03 12.26 -12.12
CA GLY A 133 -0.04 11.56 -10.85
C GLY A 133 -1.46 11.43 -10.29
N PRO A 134 -1.62 10.67 -9.21
CA PRO A 134 -2.94 10.32 -8.69
C PRO A 134 -3.62 11.58 -8.16
N TRP A 135 -4.91 11.73 -8.47
CA TRP A 135 -5.75 12.86 -8.00
C TRP A 135 -5.33 14.25 -8.48
N ILE A 136 -4.32 14.38 -9.33
CA ILE A 136 -3.87 15.67 -9.85
C ILE A 136 -4.53 15.93 -11.20
N PRO A 137 -5.52 16.84 -11.28
CA PRO A 137 -6.18 17.11 -12.55
C PRO A 137 -5.24 17.80 -13.54
N GLU A 138 -5.46 17.54 -14.83
CA GLU A 138 -4.75 18.26 -15.89
C GLU A 138 -5.10 19.76 -15.88
N ARG A 139 -6.35 20.09 -15.56
CA ARG A 139 -6.84 21.46 -15.40
C ARG A 139 -7.41 21.64 -14.00
N PRO A 140 -6.93 22.61 -13.21
CA PRO A 140 -7.47 22.87 -11.88
C PRO A 140 -8.96 23.20 -11.95
N VAL A 141 -9.77 22.51 -11.15
CA VAL A 141 -11.21 22.79 -11.01
C VAL A 141 -11.45 23.36 -9.62
N ARG A 142 -11.71 24.67 -9.55
CA ARG A 142 -11.98 25.34 -8.28
C ARG A 142 -13.41 25.10 -7.87
N ARG A 143 -13.56 24.40 -6.75
CA ARG A 143 -14.84 24.15 -6.12
C ARG A 143 -14.82 24.62 -4.69
N SER A 144 -15.95 25.10 -4.23
CA SER A 144 -16.13 25.53 -2.86
C SER A 144 -17.52 25.19 -2.35
N CYS A 145 -17.65 25.07 -1.04
CA CYS A 145 -18.97 25.02 -0.43
C CYS A 145 -19.58 26.44 -0.49
N PRO A 146 -20.76 26.63 -1.11
CA PRO A 146 -21.38 27.96 -1.21
C PRO A 146 -21.73 28.53 0.17
N GLN A 147 -22.01 27.67 1.16
CA GLN A 147 -22.30 28.11 2.53
C GLN A 147 -21.03 28.50 3.30
N CYS A 148 -19.94 27.72 3.22
CA CYS A 148 -18.66 28.12 3.83
C CYS A 148 -18.14 29.42 3.22
N ALA A 149 -18.26 29.58 1.89
CA ALA A 149 -17.78 30.77 1.19
C ALA A 149 -18.56 32.04 1.56
N ALA A 150 -19.84 31.92 1.88
CA ALA A 150 -20.69 33.03 2.34
C ALA A 150 -20.56 33.30 3.86
N GLY A 151 -19.85 32.46 4.59
CA GLY A 151 -19.65 32.59 6.03
C GLY A 151 -18.76 33.79 6.42
N PRO A 152 -18.75 34.17 7.70
CA PRO A 152 -17.98 35.31 8.20
C PRO A 152 -16.45 35.09 8.10
N ASP A 153 -16.01 33.83 8.10
CA ASP A 153 -14.61 33.43 7.98
C ASP A 153 -14.46 32.39 6.86
N PRO A 154 -14.41 32.83 5.59
CA PRO A 154 -14.49 31.95 4.44
C PRO A 154 -13.18 31.16 4.27
N ALA A 155 -13.19 29.94 4.80
CA ALA A 155 -12.12 28.97 4.61
C ALA A 155 -12.45 28.01 3.45
N ARG A 156 -11.42 27.64 2.68
CA ARG A 156 -11.51 26.66 1.59
C ARG A 156 -10.58 25.50 1.88
N ALA A 157 -11.12 24.29 1.80
CA ALA A 157 -10.32 23.10 1.97
C ALA A 157 -9.52 22.80 0.69
N LEU A 158 -8.24 22.42 0.84
CA LEU A 158 -7.39 22.01 -0.27
C LEU A 158 -7.98 20.83 -1.03
N ILE A 159 -8.63 19.91 -0.31
CA ILE A 159 -9.24 18.71 -0.91
C ILE A 159 -10.34 19.03 -1.92
N TRP A 160 -11.01 20.18 -1.80
CA TRP A 160 -12.04 20.61 -2.75
C TRP A 160 -11.46 20.98 -4.11
N GLN A 161 -10.15 21.11 -4.24
CA GLN A 161 -9.47 21.31 -5.52
C GLN A 161 -9.11 19.99 -6.21
N LEU A 162 -9.20 18.85 -5.50
CA LEU A 162 -8.89 17.52 -6.03
C LEU A 162 -10.17 16.70 -6.26
N PRO A 163 -10.23 15.81 -7.26
CA PRO A 163 -11.39 14.99 -7.57
C PRO A 163 -11.57 13.82 -6.58
N LEU A 164 -11.42 14.09 -5.28
CA LEU A 164 -11.52 13.13 -4.17
C LEU A 164 -12.86 13.18 -3.44
N THR A 165 -13.54 14.32 -3.50
CA THR A 165 -14.80 14.55 -2.79
C THR A 165 -15.80 15.33 -3.63
N VAL A 166 -17.08 15.09 -3.39
CA VAL A 166 -18.20 15.78 -4.04
C VAL A 166 -18.83 16.84 -3.13
N SER A 167 -18.73 16.68 -1.81
CA SER A 167 -19.53 17.42 -0.84
C SER A 167 -18.71 18.11 0.25
N CYS A 168 -19.35 19.10 0.87
CA CYS A 168 -18.95 19.62 2.17
C CYS A 168 -19.68 18.83 3.26
N LEU A 169 -18.95 18.17 4.16
CA LEU A 169 -19.55 17.36 5.22
C LEU A 169 -20.16 18.19 6.36
N GLU A 170 -19.75 19.45 6.51
CA GLU A 170 -20.31 20.36 7.51
C GLU A 170 -21.72 20.81 7.11
N HIS A 171 -21.88 21.24 5.85
CA HIS A 171 -23.15 21.75 5.32
C HIS A 171 -23.95 20.70 4.53
N ARG A 172 -23.39 19.50 4.36
CA ARG A 172 -23.94 18.36 3.61
C ARG A 172 -24.49 18.73 2.23
N CYS A 173 -23.79 19.62 1.55
CA CYS A 173 -24.14 20.10 0.22
C CYS A 173 -23.00 19.83 -0.78
N ARG A 174 -23.38 19.72 -2.05
CA ARG A 174 -22.48 19.55 -3.18
C ARG A 174 -21.57 20.77 -3.29
N LEU A 175 -20.30 20.54 -3.57
CA LEU A 175 -19.35 21.60 -3.85
C LEU A 175 -19.71 22.25 -5.20
N ALA A 176 -19.88 23.56 -5.19
CA ALA A 176 -20.19 24.35 -6.38
C ALA A 176 -18.88 24.69 -7.12
N LEU A 177 -18.93 24.75 -8.45
CA LEU A 177 -17.87 25.39 -9.21
C LEU A 177 -17.87 26.89 -8.88
N ASP A 178 -16.70 27.47 -8.66
CA ASP A 178 -16.59 28.91 -8.38
C ASP A 178 -17.22 29.75 -9.53
N THR A 179 -17.17 29.26 -10.77
CA THR A 179 -17.81 29.89 -11.93
C THR A 179 -19.34 29.92 -11.84
N ASP A 180 -19.96 28.88 -11.29
CA ASP A 180 -21.41 28.81 -11.15
C ASP A 180 -21.89 29.76 -10.05
N THR A 181 -21.14 29.83 -8.95
CA THR A 181 -21.41 30.78 -7.86
C THR A 181 -21.23 32.22 -8.33
N LEU A 182 -20.17 32.51 -9.08
CA LEU A 182 -19.93 33.84 -9.67
C LEU A 182 -21.03 34.22 -10.67
N ALA A 183 -21.46 33.29 -11.52
CA ALA A 183 -22.55 33.55 -12.46
C ALA A 183 -23.87 33.89 -11.76
N ALA A 184 -24.19 33.19 -10.66
CA ALA A 184 -25.35 33.49 -9.83
C ALA A 184 -25.25 34.88 -9.19
N GLU A 185 -24.08 35.24 -8.66
CA GLU A 185 -23.81 36.57 -8.08
C GLU A 185 -23.99 37.69 -9.11
N ILE A 186 -23.41 37.54 -10.31
CA ILE A 186 -23.57 38.50 -11.42
C ILE A 186 -25.04 38.65 -11.82
N ALA A 187 -25.81 37.56 -11.78
CA ALA A 187 -27.25 37.57 -12.04
C ALA A 187 -28.09 38.14 -10.87
N GLY A 188 -27.47 38.52 -9.76
CA GLY A 188 -28.15 39.00 -8.56
C GLY A 188 -29.01 37.94 -7.87
N GLN A 189 -28.71 36.65 -8.08
CA GLN A 189 -29.45 35.53 -7.52
C GLN A 189 -28.59 34.80 -6.48
N PRO A 190 -29.16 34.42 -5.31
CA PRO A 190 -28.42 33.61 -4.35
C PRO A 190 -28.21 32.20 -4.91
N TYR A 191 -26.96 31.74 -4.91
CA TYR A 191 -26.64 30.36 -5.27
C TYR A 191 -27.30 29.39 -4.27
N GLN A 192 -28.16 28.50 -4.75
CA GLN A 192 -28.88 27.54 -3.91
C GLN A 192 -28.02 26.29 -3.68
N PRO A 193 -27.66 25.96 -2.42
CA PRO A 193 -26.89 24.75 -2.12
C PRO A 193 -27.69 23.49 -2.48
N VAL A 194 -27.06 22.57 -3.21
CA VAL A 194 -27.67 21.28 -3.58
C VAL A 194 -27.30 20.23 -2.52
N PRO A 195 -28.25 19.59 -1.82
CA PRO A 195 -27.94 18.53 -0.85
C PRO A 195 -27.29 17.30 -1.52
N VAL A 196 -26.45 16.58 -0.78
CA VAL A 196 -25.90 15.28 -1.23
C VAL A 196 -26.56 14.10 -0.53
N GLY A 197 -26.69 13.00 -1.26
CA GLY A 197 -27.20 11.73 -0.72
C GLY A 197 -26.24 11.06 0.26
N GLU A 198 -26.78 10.16 1.08
CA GLU A 198 -26.01 9.47 2.13
C GLU A 198 -24.80 8.67 1.63
N PRO A 199 -24.88 7.89 0.52
CA PRO A 199 -23.73 7.14 0.05
C PRO A 199 -22.51 8.03 -0.26
N VAL A 200 -22.75 9.17 -0.93
CA VAL A 200 -21.71 10.14 -1.28
C VAL A 200 -21.15 10.82 -0.02
N ALA A 201 -22.03 11.23 0.90
CA ALA A 201 -21.60 11.81 2.17
C ALA A 201 -20.76 10.82 3.01
N ALA A 202 -21.09 9.54 3.01
CA ALA A 202 -20.31 8.50 3.68
C ALA A 202 -18.93 8.32 3.04
N LEU A 203 -18.87 8.24 1.69
CA LEU A 203 -17.61 8.17 0.94
C LEU A 203 -16.70 9.37 1.24
N ASP A 204 -17.25 10.58 1.17
CA ASP A 204 -16.54 11.82 1.49
C ASP A 204 -16.10 11.84 2.97
N GLY A 205 -16.92 11.28 3.86
CA GLY A 205 -16.62 11.06 5.27
C GLY A 205 -15.38 10.19 5.49
N TYR A 206 -15.29 9.06 4.78
CA TYR A 206 -14.12 8.19 4.81
C TYR A 206 -12.88 8.89 4.26
N THR A 207 -13.01 9.59 3.13
CA THR A 207 -11.92 10.37 2.54
C THR A 207 -11.42 11.47 3.47
N ARG A 208 -12.32 12.18 4.18
CA ARG A 208 -11.93 13.16 5.21
C ARG A 208 -11.23 12.49 6.40
N GLN A 209 -11.72 11.34 6.87
CA GLN A 209 -11.07 10.58 7.94
C GLN A 209 -9.64 10.19 7.55
N ALA A 210 -9.44 9.73 6.30
CA ALA A 210 -8.12 9.36 5.80
C ALA A 210 -7.11 10.52 5.90
N LEU A 211 -7.51 11.73 5.51
CA LEU A 211 -6.61 12.89 5.53
C LEU A 211 -6.33 13.44 6.94
N ILE A 212 -7.30 13.36 7.84
CA ILE A 212 -7.16 13.94 9.19
C ILE A 212 -6.51 12.96 10.16
N ASN A 213 -6.91 11.68 10.09
CA ASN A 213 -6.54 10.67 11.07
C ASN A 213 -5.48 9.69 10.55
N ALA A 214 -5.04 9.85 9.29
CA ALA A 214 -4.20 8.87 8.58
C ALA A 214 -4.81 7.45 8.50
N ALA A 215 -6.10 7.31 8.80
CA ALA A 215 -6.81 6.04 8.85
C ALA A 215 -8.31 6.22 8.61
N VAL A 216 -8.95 5.17 8.07
CA VAL A 216 -10.39 5.11 7.79
C VAL A 216 -11.00 3.96 8.54
N ARG A 217 -12.11 4.22 9.25
CA ARG A 217 -12.91 3.18 9.91
C ARG A 217 -13.97 2.67 8.94
N LEU A 218 -13.72 1.51 8.36
CA LEU A 218 -14.68 0.76 7.54
C LEU A 218 -15.47 -0.21 8.43
N PRO A 219 -16.61 -0.76 7.97
CA PRO A 219 -17.32 -1.79 8.71
C PRO A 219 -16.40 -2.97 9.12
N GLY A 220 -16.27 -3.17 10.43
CA GLY A 220 -15.47 -4.24 11.03
C GLY A 220 -13.95 -4.10 10.94
N ARG A 221 -13.39 -2.97 10.48
CA ARG A 221 -11.93 -2.76 10.45
C ARG A 221 -11.49 -1.30 10.33
N THR A 222 -10.22 -1.06 10.59
CA THR A 222 -9.55 0.21 10.27
C THR A 222 -8.50 -0.02 9.19
N VAL A 223 -8.45 0.85 8.18
CA VAL A 223 -7.46 0.81 7.10
C VAL A 223 -6.60 2.07 7.10
N HIS A 224 -5.33 1.95 6.72
CA HIS A 224 -4.43 3.09 6.58
C HIS A 224 -4.86 4.00 5.41
N ALA A 225 -4.66 5.32 5.53
CA ALA A 225 -5.06 6.30 4.51
C ALA A 225 -4.53 5.97 3.10
N GLY A 226 -3.26 5.57 2.99
CA GLY A 226 -2.66 5.19 1.70
C GLY A 226 -3.30 3.97 1.04
N VAL A 227 -3.89 3.06 1.82
CA VAL A 227 -4.65 1.92 1.30
C VAL A 227 -6.04 2.39 0.85
N TRP A 228 -6.70 3.26 1.62
CA TRP A 228 -7.98 3.86 1.25
C TRP A 228 -7.90 4.58 -0.10
N PHE A 229 -6.91 5.45 -0.31
CA PHE A 229 -6.79 6.18 -1.56
C PHE A 229 -6.50 5.27 -2.76
N ARG A 230 -5.67 4.24 -2.60
CA ARG A 230 -5.45 3.26 -3.68
C ARG A 230 -6.69 2.45 -3.97
N LEU A 231 -7.43 2.03 -2.95
CA LEU A 231 -8.72 1.35 -3.10
C LEU A 231 -9.69 2.24 -3.88
N LEU A 232 -9.88 3.49 -3.46
CA LEU A 232 -10.81 4.41 -4.12
C LEU A 232 -10.38 4.69 -5.55
N ARG A 233 -9.09 4.90 -5.81
CA ARG A 233 -8.61 5.17 -7.16
C ARG A 233 -8.77 3.96 -8.08
N CYS A 234 -8.47 2.76 -7.57
CA CYS A 234 -8.65 1.50 -8.29
C CYS A 234 -10.13 1.28 -8.62
N LEU A 235 -11.02 1.49 -7.65
CA LEU A 235 -12.47 1.39 -7.82
C LEU A 235 -12.97 2.32 -8.94
N LEU A 236 -12.52 3.58 -8.95
CA LEU A 236 -12.87 4.54 -10.00
C LEU A 236 -12.32 4.14 -11.37
N ASP A 237 -11.12 3.55 -11.42
CA ASP A 237 -10.54 3.04 -12.67
C ASP A 237 -11.38 1.90 -13.23
N GLU A 238 -11.70 0.91 -12.40
CA GLU A 238 -12.47 -0.27 -12.79
C GLU A 238 -13.89 0.09 -13.26
N LEU A 239 -14.55 1.03 -12.57
CA LEU A 239 -15.87 1.55 -12.98
C LEU A 239 -15.86 2.27 -14.34
N SER A 240 -14.70 2.79 -14.76
CA SER A 240 -14.52 3.49 -16.04
C SER A 240 -14.19 2.57 -17.22
N LEU A 241 -13.94 1.27 -16.96
CA LEU A 241 -13.59 0.28 -17.99
C LEU A 241 -14.80 -0.13 -18.83
N ALA A 242 -14.55 -0.49 -20.09
CA ALA A 242 -15.60 -1.04 -20.96
C ALA A 242 -15.98 -2.46 -20.52
N GLY A 243 -17.27 -2.81 -20.54
CA GLY A 243 -17.75 -4.14 -20.12
C GLY A 243 -17.00 -5.29 -20.79
N SER A 244 -16.77 -5.18 -22.10
CA SER A 244 -16.07 -6.18 -22.92
C SER A 244 -14.62 -6.47 -22.53
N THR A 245 -14.06 -5.76 -21.55
CA THR A 245 -12.69 -5.96 -21.07
C THR A 245 -12.57 -7.02 -19.99
N GLY A 246 -13.70 -7.50 -19.45
CA GLY A 246 -13.72 -8.51 -18.38
C GLY A 246 -14.53 -9.76 -18.73
N THR A 247 -14.70 -10.59 -17.72
CA THR A 247 -15.60 -11.75 -17.69
C THR A 247 -17.06 -11.29 -17.62
N ARG A 248 -18.01 -12.10 -18.13
CA ARG A 248 -19.45 -11.80 -18.03
C ARG A 248 -19.94 -11.54 -16.60
N SER A 249 -19.30 -12.16 -15.61
CA SER A 249 -19.61 -11.91 -14.19
C SER A 249 -19.19 -10.51 -13.74
N SER A 250 -18.06 -10.00 -14.23
CA SER A 250 -17.63 -8.62 -13.97
C SER A 250 -18.53 -7.61 -14.68
N GLU A 251 -18.87 -7.88 -15.94
CA GLU A 251 -19.81 -7.05 -16.70
C GLU A 251 -21.13 -6.87 -15.92
N ARG A 252 -21.73 -7.98 -15.50
CA ARG A 252 -22.98 -7.96 -14.74
C ARG A 252 -22.86 -7.25 -13.39
N LEU A 253 -21.72 -7.39 -12.71
CA LEU A 253 -21.46 -6.68 -11.45
C LEU A 253 -21.37 -5.18 -11.68
N LEU A 254 -20.67 -4.74 -12.72
CA LEU A 254 -20.57 -3.31 -13.07
C LEU A 254 -21.92 -2.74 -13.50
N GLU A 255 -22.68 -3.47 -14.32
CA GLU A 255 -24.06 -3.11 -14.70
C GLU A 255 -24.95 -2.92 -13.47
N GLN A 256 -24.92 -3.83 -12.50
CA GLN A 256 -25.69 -3.71 -11.25
C GLN A 256 -25.36 -2.44 -10.47
N ILE A 257 -24.10 -2.01 -10.44
CA ILE A 257 -23.69 -0.77 -9.78
C ILE A 257 -24.26 0.43 -10.53
N TRP A 258 -24.09 0.47 -11.85
CA TRP A 258 -24.59 1.57 -12.68
C TRP A 258 -26.12 1.67 -12.63
N ASP A 259 -26.84 0.56 -12.73
CA ASP A 259 -28.29 0.49 -12.58
C ASP A 259 -28.75 1.05 -11.23
N ALA A 260 -28.05 0.73 -10.14
CA ALA A 260 -28.36 1.23 -8.81
C ALA A 260 -28.13 2.75 -8.65
N THR A 261 -27.24 3.34 -9.45
CA THR A 261 -27.02 4.80 -9.47
C THR A 261 -28.05 5.55 -10.32
N GLY A 262 -28.64 4.88 -11.33
CA GLY A 262 -29.45 5.53 -12.36
C GLY A 262 -28.65 6.35 -13.38
N GLU A 263 -27.31 6.34 -13.29
CA GLU A 263 -26.41 7.00 -14.24
C GLU A 263 -26.06 6.08 -15.42
N PRO A 264 -25.69 6.64 -16.59
CA PRO A 264 -25.26 5.82 -17.72
C PRO A 264 -23.98 5.06 -17.37
N ILE A 265 -23.87 3.82 -17.89
CA ILE A 265 -22.69 2.96 -17.73
C ILE A 265 -21.41 3.76 -18.03
N ARG A 266 -20.41 3.59 -17.18
CA ARG A 266 -19.11 4.31 -17.22
C ARG A 266 -19.28 5.83 -17.18
N ALA A 267 -20.32 6.33 -16.53
CA ALA A 267 -20.69 7.74 -16.53
C ALA A 267 -20.85 8.34 -17.95
N GLY A 268 -21.14 7.51 -18.96
CA GLY A 268 -21.29 7.93 -20.36
C GLY A 268 -19.97 8.02 -21.15
N LEU A 269 -18.86 7.50 -20.62
CA LEU A 269 -17.57 7.52 -21.30
C LEU A 269 -17.55 6.64 -22.56
N ALA A 270 -17.29 7.27 -23.71
CA ALA A 270 -17.00 6.55 -24.95
C ALA A 270 -15.57 5.96 -24.92
N VAL A 271 -14.60 6.78 -24.57
CA VAL A 271 -13.17 6.43 -24.58
C VAL A 271 -12.62 6.52 -23.15
N TRP A 272 -11.86 5.51 -22.75
CA TRP A 272 -11.17 5.53 -21.46
C TRP A 272 -10.08 6.60 -21.42
N GLN A 273 -10.00 7.31 -20.30
CA GLN A 273 -8.96 8.27 -19.95
C GLN A 273 -8.68 8.17 -18.44
N PRO A 274 -7.51 8.62 -17.95
CA PRO A 274 -7.29 8.75 -16.53
C PRO A 274 -8.40 9.58 -15.88
N TYR A 275 -8.92 9.10 -14.75
CA TYR A 275 -10.01 9.74 -14.02
C TYR A 275 -9.77 11.24 -13.76
N GLU A 276 -8.53 11.59 -13.45
CA GLU A 276 -8.07 12.94 -13.19
C GLU A 276 -8.27 13.92 -14.36
N ASN A 277 -8.33 13.40 -15.59
CA ASN A 277 -8.48 14.19 -16.81
C ASN A 277 -9.94 14.30 -17.27
N LEU A 278 -10.85 13.60 -16.60
CA LEU A 278 -12.27 13.65 -16.93
C LEU A 278 -12.89 14.99 -16.49
N GLU A 279 -13.93 15.42 -17.20
CA GLU A 279 -14.73 16.57 -16.78
C GLU A 279 -15.37 16.34 -15.41
N TRP A 280 -15.54 17.42 -14.64
CA TRP A 280 -16.02 17.34 -13.25
C TRP A 280 -17.35 16.58 -13.13
N THR A 281 -18.28 16.77 -14.07
CA THR A 281 -19.58 16.07 -14.06
C THR A 281 -19.41 14.56 -14.21
N THR A 282 -18.44 14.10 -15.00
CA THR A 282 -18.12 12.67 -15.14
C THR A 282 -17.41 12.14 -13.90
N GLN A 283 -16.49 12.93 -13.32
CA GLN A 283 -15.81 12.57 -12.06
C GLN A 283 -16.81 12.37 -10.92
N GLU A 284 -17.77 13.27 -10.77
CA GLU A 284 -18.84 13.19 -9.77
C GLU A 284 -19.72 11.94 -9.94
N LYS A 285 -20.09 11.58 -11.17
CA LYS A 285 -20.84 10.35 -11.44
C LYS A 285 -20.05 9.10 -11.07
N LEU A 286 -18.75 9.07 -11.34
CA LEU A 286 -17.88 7.96 -10.95
C LEU A 286 -17.71 7.87 -9.43
N LEU A 287 -17.57 9.00 -8.71
CA LEU A 287 -17.57 9.02 -7.25
C LEU A 287 -18.91 8.55 -6.66
N THR A 288 -20.02 8.90 -7.32
CA THR A 288 -21.35 8.41 -6.94
C THR A 288 -21.48 6.91 -7.14
N ALA A 289 -20.99 6.37 -8.27
CA ALA A 289 -20.94 4.94 -8.52
C ALA A 289 -20.02 4.21 -7.53
N ALA A 290 -18.87 4.79 -7.19
CA ALA A 290 -17.97 4.27 -6.16
C ALA A 290 -18.64 4.21 -4.79
N ALA A 291 -19.31 5.28 -4.37
CA ALA A 291 -20.10 5.33 -3.14
C ALA A 291 -21.19 4.25 -3.12
N THR A 292 -21.94 4.09 -4.21
CA THR A 292 -22.96 3.05 -4.36
C THR A 292 -22.36 1.64 -4.31
N ALA A 293 -21.20 1.41 -4.93
CA ALA A 293 -20.50 0.14 -4.87
C ALA A 293 -20.11 -0.24 -3.43
N LEU A 294 -19.67 0.72 -2.61
CA LEU A 294 -19.38 0.49 -1.19
C LEU A 294 -20.62 0.02 -0.42
N VAL A 295 -21.76 0.69 -0.64
CA VAL A 295 -23.05 0.32 -0.01
C VAL A 295 -23.48 -1.07 -0.44
N LEU A 296 -23.51 -1.35 -1.75
CA LEU A 296 -23.90 -2.65 -2.28
C LEU A 296 -22.99 -3.78 -1.80
N ALA A 297 -21.68 -3.53 -1.66
CA ALA A 297 -20.73 -4.53 -1.15
C ALA A 297 -20.91 -4.77 0.35
N THR A 298 -21.16 -3.71 1.13
CA THR A 298 -21.47 -3.79 2.56
C THR A 298 -22.74 -4.61 2.79
N ASP A 299 -23.78 -4.35 2.00
CA ASP A 299 -25.07 -5.06 2.03
C ASP A 299 -25.00 -6.45 1.39
N ARG A 300 -23.83 -6.87 0.88
CA ARG A 300 -23.60 -8.15 0.18
C ARG A 300 -24.49 -8.36 -1.05
N ARG A 301 -24.95 -7.27 -1.67
CA ARG A 301 -25.73 -7.27 -2.92
C ARG A 301 -24.84 -7.45 -4.15
N ILE A 302 -23.57 -7.09 -4.04
CA ILE A 302 -22.51 -7.43 -5.00
C ILE A 302 -21.40 -8.19 -4.29
N GLN A 303 -20.63 -8.97 -5.06
CA GLN A 303 -19.47 -9.69 -4.57
C GLN A 303 -18.22 -9.24 -5.35
N PRO A 304 -17.50 -8.22 -4.84
CA PRO A 304 -16.24 -7.78 -5.43
C PRO A 304 -15.22 -8.94 -5.41
N ARG A 305 -14.36 -9.03 -6.43
CA ARG A 305 -13.44 -10.18 -6.62
C ARG A 305 -11.96 -9.81 -6.61
N GLY A 306 -11.65 -8.55 -6.39
CA GLY A 306 -10.28 -8.06 -6.42
C GLY A 306 -9.47 -8.34 -5.15
N THR A 307 -8.18 -8.04 -5.21
CA THR A 307 -7.24 -8.23 -4.08
C THR A 307 -7.62 -7.41 -2.85
N LEU A 308 -8.30 -6.28 -3.04
CA LEU A 308 -8.82 -5.41 -1.97
C LEU A 308 -10.32 -5.57 -1.75
N ALA A 309 -10.99 -6.50 -2.45
CA ALA A 309 -12.42 -6.76 -2.30
C ALA A 309 -12.83 -7.00 -0.85
N TRP A 310 -12.01 -7.76 -0.13
CA TRP A 310 -12.27 -8.11 1.25
C TRP A 310 -12.48 -6.86 2.11
N LEU A 311 -11.83 -5.72 1.82
CA LEU A 311 -11.98 -4.44 2.55
C LEU A 311 -13.40 -3.87 2.50
N LEU A 312 -14.20 -4.23 1.50
CA LEU A 312 -15.55 -3.72 1.31
C LEU A 312 -16.63 -4.56 1.98
N THR A 313 -16.32 -5.80 2.35
CA THR A 313 -17.28 -6.73 2.94
C THR A 313 -16.92 -6.93 4.41
N GLU A 314 -17.85 -6.71 5.32
CA GLU A 314 -17.64 -6.96 6.76
C GLU A 314 -17.09 -8.38 7.00
N PRO A 315 -16.03 -8.55 7.83
CA PRO A 315 -15.44 -9.87 8.02
C PRO A 315 -16.48 -10.76 8.70
N GLN A 316 -16.67 -11.99 8.19
CA GLN A 316 -17.43 -12.96 8.96
C GLN A 316 -16.68 -13.23 10.27
N PRO A 317 -17.36 -13.32 11.42
CA PRO A 317 -16.74 -13.80 12.64
C PRO A 317 -16.16 -15.19 12.34
N LEU A 318 -14.84 -15.28 12.23
CA LEU A 318 -14.17 -16.57 12.20
C LEU A 318 -14.39 -17.16 13.59
N PRO A 319 -14.89 -18.41 13.71
CA PRO A 319 -14.90 -19.08 14.99
C PRO A 319 -13.47 -19.09 15.51
N VAL A 320 -13.24 -18.32 16.57
CA VAL A 320 -11.97 -18.33 17.29
C VAL A 320 -11.90 -19.69 17.94
N TYR A 321 -10.79 -20.40 17.74
CA TYR A 321 -10.56 -21.65 18.44
C TYR A 321 -10.63 -21.39 19.95
N ASP A 322 -11.59 -22.00 20.65
CA ASP A 322 -11.85 -21.79 22.08
C ASP A 322 -10.69 -22.25 23.01
N GLY A 323 -9.57 -22.65 22.41
CA GLY A 323 -8.47 -23.34 23.05
C GLY A 323 -8.81 -24.82 23.23
N ASP A 324 -7.78 -25.65 23.23
CA ASP A 324 -7.92 -27.00 23.77
C ASP A 324 -8.28 -26.89 25.26
N PRO A 325 -9.21 -27.72 25.77
CA PRO A 325 -9.35 -27.86 27.22
C PRO A 325 -7.98 -28.22 27.82
N PRO A 326 -7.64 -27.69 29.00
CA PRO A 326 -6.36 -27.97 29.64
C PRO A 326 -6.16 -29.48 29.71
N ARG A 327 -5.07 -29.96 29.10
CA ARG A 327 -4.74 -31.38 29.04
C ARG A 327 -4.75 -31.90 30.48
N PRO A 328 -5.50 -32.97 30.80
CA PRO A 328 -5.48 -33.52 32.14
C PRO A 328 -4.03 -33.82 32.54
N PRO A 329 -3.63 -33.56 33.80
CA PRO A 329 -2.28 -33.81 34.24
C PRO A 329 -1.94 -35.25 33.90
N THR A 330 -0.91 -35.43 33.09
CA THR A 330 -0.45 -36.75 32.69
C THR A 330 -0.09 -37.49 33.98
N PRO A 331 -0.65 -38.68 34.25
CA PRO A 331 -0.28 -39.41 35.45
C PRO A 331 1.23 -39.56 35.48
N ASP A 332 1.84 -39.22 36.62
CA ASP A 332 3.28 -39.29 36.81
C ASP A 332 3.74 -40.68 36.34
N PRO A 333 4.62 -40.78 35.33
CA PRO A 333 5.07 -42.09 34.87
C PRO A 333 5.70 -42.81 36.07
N PRO A 334 5.46 -44.13 36.24
CA PRO A 334 6.02 -44.88 37.34
C PRO A 334 7.51 -44.57 37.48
N ALA A 335 8.01 -44.41 38.70
CA ALA A 335 9.42 -44.06 38.93
C ALA A 335 10.41 -45.02 38.24
N GLN A 336 9.95 -46.24 37.91
CA GLN A 336 10.67 -47.21 37.07
C GLN A 336 10.78 -46.74 35.61
N THR A 337 9.68 -46.34 34.95
CA THR A 337 9.69 -45.83 33.57
C THR A 337 10.58 -44.60 33.41
N ARG A 338 10.60 -43.70 34.39
CA ARG A 338 11.52 -42.53 34.40
C ARG A 338 12.99 -42.97 34.50
N ARG A 339 13.29 -43.96 35.34
CA ARG A 339 14.64 -44.53 35.47
C ARG A 339 15.07 -45.26 34.20
N ASP A 340 14.18 -46.03 33.59
CA ASP A 340 14.45 -46.80 32.37
C ASP A 340 14.69 -45.85 31.18
N LEU A 341 13.92 -44.77 31.06
CA LEU A 341 14.15 -43.73 30.05
C LEU A 341 15.50 -43.03 30.25
N MET A 342 15.82 -42.63 31.49
CA MET A 342 17.10 -41.99 31.82
C MET A 342 18.28 -42.91 31.52
N GLN A 343 18.16 -44.21 31.83
CA GLN A 343 19.17 -45.23 31.51
C GLN A 343 19.33 -45.41 30.00
N THR A 344 18.22 -45.43 29.26
CA THR A 344 18.24 -45.55 27.79
C THR A 344 18.91 -44.34 27.15
N MET A 345 18.59 -43.13 27.62
CA MET A 345 19.24 -41.90 27.17
C MET A 345 20.73 -41.90 27.49
N ASN A 346 21.12 -42.25 28.72
CA ASN A 346 22.53 -42.33 29.12
C ASN A 346 23.31 -43.36 28.31
N ALA A 347 22.71 -44.51 28.00
CA ALA A 347 23.29 -45.53 27.14
C ALA A 347 23.47 -45.02 25.70
N TRP A 348 22.51 -44.26 25.19
CA TRP A 348 22.63 -43.65 23.85
C TRP A 348 23.73 -42.59 23.81
N TYR A 349 23.84 -41.73 24.82
CA TYR A 349 24.95 -40.76 24.94
C TYR A 349 26.31 -41.48 25.05
N ALA A 350 26.41 -42.53 25.86
CA ALA A 350 27.64 -43.32 25.98
C ALA A 350 28.05 -43.93 24.63
N ARG A 351 27.08 -44.43 23.85
CA ARG A 351 27.32 -44.95 22.50
C ARG A 351 27.71 -43.85 21.51
N ALA A 352 27.02 -42.71 21.51
CA ALA A 352 27.30 -41.59 20.62
C ALA A 352 28.72 -41.00 20.82
N ARG A 353 29.33 -41.14 22.00
CA ARG A 353 30.72 -40.72 22.24
C ARG A 353 31.77 -41.55 21.52
N ILE A 354 31.45 -42.78 21.12
CA ILE A 354 32.39 -43.73 20.51
C ILE A 354 31.97 -44.22 19.11
N ASP A 355 30.71 -44.02 18.73
CA ASP A 355 30.11 -44.49 17.47
C ASP A 355 29.54 -43.28 16.69
N ALA A 356 30.08 -43.05 15.49
CA ALA A 356 29.70 -41.92 14.64
C ALA A 356 28.25 -42.00 14.17
N ASP A 357 27.72 -43.20 13.91
CA ASP A 357 26.35 -43.36 13.41
C ASP A 357 25.32 -43.14 14.51
N ALA A 358 25.65 -43.55 15.74
CA ALA A 358 24.84 -43.25 16.92
C ALA A 358 24.78 -41.74 17.22
N ALA A 359 25.89 -41.03 17.07
CA ALA A 359 25.96 -39.56 17.23
C ALA A 359 25.13 -38.82 16.16
N ARG A 360 25.23 -39.25 14.89
CA ARG A 360 24.45 -38.68 13.78
C ARG A 360 22.97 -38.95 13.93
N ALA A 361 22.58 -40.17 14.33
CA ALA A 361 21.18 -40.50 14.58
C ALA A 361 20.59 -39.65 15.71
N MET A 362 21.38 -39.36 16.76
CA MET A 362 20.97 -38.48 17.85
C MET A 362 20.74 -37.05 17.38
N LEU A 363 21.66 -36.50 16.58
CA LEU A 363 21.49 -35.17 16.00
C LEU A 363 20.28 -35.08 15.07
N ARG A 364 20.08 -36.09 14.20
CA ARG A 364 18.90 -36.18 13.32
C ARG A 364 17.59 -36.20 14.09
N LEU A 365 17.54 -36.92 15.22
CA LEU A 365 16.34 -36.95 16.05
C LEU A 365 16.04 -35.56 16.65
N LEU A 366 17.07 -34.87 17.16
CA LEU A 366 16.93 -33.56 17.78
C LEU A 366 16.51 -32.47 16.78
N THR A 367 16.87 -32.62 15.51
CA THR A 367 16.54 -31.67 14.43
C THR A 367 15.36 -32.13 13.56
N ALA A 368 14.63 -33.18 13.93
CA ALA A 368 13.61 -33.80 13.08
C ALA A 368 12.39 -32.91 12.81
N LEU A 369 12.08 -31.97 13.73
CA LEU A 369 10.91 -31.09 13.65
C LEU A 369 11.25 -29.66 13.20
N ASP A 370 12.52 -29.28 13.25
CA ASP A 370 13.05 -27.99 12.84
C ASP A 370 14.41 -28.21 12.17
N THR A 371 14.41 -28.12 10.84
CA THR A 371 15.57 -28.38 9.99
C THR A 371 16.36 -27.11 9.68
N THR A 372 16.07 -25.99 10.36
CA THR A 372 16.80 -24.74 10.10
C THR A 372 18.28 -24.89 10.49
N PRO A 373 19.22 -24.33 9.70
CA PRO A 373 20.65 -24.45 9.98
C PRO A 373 21.05 -23.93 11.36
N ALA A 374 20.43 -22.84 11.82
CA ALA A 374 20.68 -22.27 13.14
C ALA A 374 20.26 -23.22 14.29
N HIS A 375 19.15 -23.93 14.12
CA HIS A 375 18.66 -24.93 15.09
C HIS A 375 19.60 -26.14 15.14
N ALA A 376 20.02 -26.63 13.98
CA ALA A 376 20.93 -27.76 13.85
C ALA A 376 22.33 -27.49 14.44
N THR A 377 22.90 -26.29 14.18
CA THR A 377 24.18 -25.86 14.77
C THR A 377 24.09 -25.75 16.29
N ARG A 378 23.01 -25.19 16.83
CA ARG A 378 22.80 -25.10 18.28
C ARG A 378 22.80 -26.48 18.94
N HIS A 379 22.07 -27.44 18.37
CA HIS A 379 22.02 -28.80 18.93
C HIS A 379 23.34 -29.56 18.77
N ARG A 380 24.06 -29.34 17.67
CA ARG A 380 25.42 -29.85 17.50
C ARG A 380 26.36 -29.37 18.61
N ASP A 381 26.39 -28.07 18.88
CA ASP A 381 27.29 -27.49 19.87
C ASP A 381 27.00 -28.02 21.29
N VAL A 382 25.71 -28.24 21.60
CA VAL A 382 25.29 -28.92 22.83
C VAL A 382 25.83 -30.35 22.91
N LEU A 383 25.68 -31.15 21.85
CA LEU A 383 26.19 -32.52 21.83
C LEU A 383 27.73 -32.57 21.97
N ILE A 384 28.44 -31.61 21.38
CA ILE A 384 29.89 -31.46 21.55
C ILE A 384 30.23 -31.14 23.02
N SER A 385 29.46 -30.24 23.65
CA SER A 385 29.64 -29.91 25.08
C SER A 385 29.39 -31.09 26.01
N GLU A 386 28.53 -32.04 25.59
CA GLU A 386 28.25 -33.30 26.30
C GLU A 386 29.30 -34.41 26.03
N GLY A 387 30.41 -34.05 25.37
CA GLY A 387 31.57 -34.90 25.15
C GLY A 387 31.50 -35.78 23.90
N ILE A 388 30.54 -35.53 23.00
CA ILE A 388 30.50 -36.22 21.69
C ILE A 388 31.55 -35.59 20.77
N PRO A 389 32.47 -36.37 20.16
CA PRO A 389 33.50 -35.81 19.30
C PRO A 389 32.95 -35.02 18.11
N ALA A 390 33.41 -33.78 17.93
CA ALA A 390 33.00 -32.92 16.81
C ALA A 390 33.20 -33.58 15.43
N ARG A 391 34.21 -34.46 15.28
CA ARG A 391 34.45 -35.25 14.06
C ARG A 391 33.30 -36.20 13.69
N PHE A 392 32.45 -36.59 14.64
CA PHE A 392 31.27 -37.41 14.38
C PHE A 392 30.06 -36.58 13.92
N LEU A 393 30.07 -35.29 14.27
CA LEU A 393 29.02 -34.31 14.00
C LEU A 393 29.54 -33.26 13.02
N ARG A 394 30.00 -33.67 11.82
CA ARG A 394 30.54 -32.74 10.83
C ARG A 394 29.45 -31.82 10.25
N ASP A 395 29.82 -30.59 9.88
CA ASP A 395 28.88 -29.55 9.42
C ASP A 395 28.32 -29.81 8.01
N ASP A 396 29.00 -30.62 7.21
CA ASP A 396 28.52 -31.13 5.92
C ASP A 396 27.36 -32.14 6.09
N LEU A 397 27.25 -32.80 7.24
CA LEU A 397 26.18 -33.74 7.56
C LEU A 397 24.96 -33.10 8.23
N LEU A 398 25.02 -31.80 8.55
CA LEU A 398 23.88 -30.98 9.00
C LEU A 398 22.97 -30.55 7.84
N ARG A 399 23.39 -30.81 6.59
CA ARG A 399 22.65 -30.42 5.39
C ARG A 399 21.44 -31.31 5.19
N CYS A 400 20.31 -30.66 4.94
CA CYS A 400 19.00 -31.26 4.68
C CYS A 400 19.10 -32.53 3.83
N PRO A 401 18.37 -33.61 4.16
CA PRO A 401 18.25 -34.73 3.24
C PRO A 401 17.74 -34.21 1.88
N GLY A 402 18.52 -34.47 0.82
CA GLY A 402 18.15 -34.12 -0.56
C GLY A 402 18.86 -32.92 -1.18
N ARG A 403 19.89 -32.31 -0.56
CA ARG A 403 20.73 -31.27 -1.21
C ARG A 403 22.22 -31.64 -1.17
N ARG A 404 22.86 -31.72 -2.35
CA ARG A 404 24.26 -32.14 -2.55
C ARG A 404 25.12 -31.00 -3.11
N THR A 405 26.41 -31.04 -2.85
CA THR A 405 27.38 -30.16 -3.53
C THR A 405 27.61 -30.60 -4.98
N ARG A 406 28.22 -29.73 -5.80
CA ARG A 406 28.63 -30.04 -7.19
C ARG A 406 29.44 -31.34 -7.24
N ASP A 407 30.52 -31.43 -6.45
CA ASP A 407 31.43 -32.58 -6.45
C ASP A 407 30.77 -33.88 -5.98
N GLU A 408 29.86 -33.81 -5.00
CA GLU A 408 29.07 -34.96 -4.55
C GLU A 408 28.08 -35.43 -5.61
N THR A 409 27.51 -34.49 -6.38
CA THR A 409 26.57 -34.81 -7.45
C THR A 409 27.29 -35.38 -8.67
N GLU A 410 28.46 -34.84 -9.00
CA GLU A 410 29.36 -35.37 -10.03
C GLU A 410 29.76 -36.81 -9.69
N THR A 411 30.21 -37.05 -8.46
CA THR A 411 30.58 -38.40 -7.99
C THR A 411 29.41 -39.38 -8.07
N LEU A 412 28.20 -38.93 -7.73
CA LEU A 412 26.99 -39.77 -7.78
C LEU A 412 26.62 -40.15 -9.23
N LEU A 413 26.54 -39.17 -10.14
CA LEU A 413 26.11 -39.40 -11.53
C LEU A 413 27.15 -40.23 -12.30
N VAL A 414 28.44 -40.02 -12.06
CA VAL A 414 29.49 -40.88 -12.63
C VAL A 414 29.40 -42.31 -12.08
N ALA A 415 29.08 -42.48 -10.79
CA ALA A 415 28.84 -43.81 -10.23
C ALA A 415 27.56 -44.48 -10.76
N GLU A 416 26.58 -43.70 -11.22
CA GLU A 416 25.37 -44.17 -11.90
C GLU A 416 25.61 -44.54 -13.38
N GLY A 417 26.80 -44.27 -13.92
CA GLY A 417 27.24 -44.70 -15.25
C GLY A 417 27.13 -43.65 -16.35
N PHE A 418 26.86 -42.39 -15.99
CA PHE A 418 26.86 -41.26 -16.93
C PHE A 418 28.30 -40.81 -17.28
N ASP A 419 28.49 -40.24 -18.47
CA ASP A 419 29.81 -39.79 -18.92
C ASP A 419 30.32 -38.62 -18.05
N PRO A 420 31.56 -38.68 -17.51
CA PRO A 420 32.09 -37.62 -16.65
C PRO A 420 32.16 -36.23 -17.31
N GLY A 421 32.38 -36.16 -18.62
CA GLY A 421 32.44 -34.90 -19.36
C GLY A 421 31.06 -34.25 -19.51
N GLU A 422 30.04 -35.05 -19.80
CA GLU A 422 28.65 -34.60 -19.91
C GLU A 422 28.08 -34.20 -18.54
N VAL A 423 28.38 -34.98 -17.51
CA VAL A 423 28.01 -34.68 -16.12
C VAL A 423 28.61 -33.34 -15.67
N ALA A 424 29.91 -33.13 -15.90
CA ALA A 424 30.56 -31.87 -15.53
C ALA A 424 29.94 -30.66 -16.23
N TYR A 425 29.62 -30.79 -17.52
CA TYR A 425 28.97 -29.73 -18.30
C TYR A 425 27.59 -29.38 -17.76
N GLU A 426 26.72 -30.36 -17.53
CA GLU A 426 25.36 -30.12 -17.04
C GLU A 426 25.32 -29.56 -15.62
N LEU A 427 26.28 -29.97 -14.77
CA LEU A 427 26.44 -29.41 -13.44
C LEU A 427 26.86 -27.95 -13.47
N ASP A 428 27.82 -27.59 -14.34
CA ASP A 428 28.27 -26.20 -14.50
C ASP A 428 27.14 -25.31 -15.04
N CYS A 429 26.34 -25.81 -15.99
CA CYS A 429 25.15 -25.11 -16.47
C CYS A 429 24.11 -24.90 -15.36
N CYS A 430 23.81 -25.93 -14.56
CA CYS A 430 22.85 -25.84 -13.46
C CYS A 430 23.31 -24.86 -12.36
N VAL A 431 24.60 -24.86 -12.02
CA VAL A 431 25.19 -23.93 -11.06
C VAL A 431 25.12 -22.50 -11.58
N ALA A 432 25.47 -22.27 -12.85
CA ALA A 432 25.41 -20.95 -13.47
C ALA A 432 23.98 -20.38 -13.52
N GLU A 433 22.98 -21.21 -13.87
CA GLU A 433 21.56 -20.83 -13.85
C GLU A 433 21.11 -20.44 -12.44
N THR A 434 21.53 -21.20 -11.43
CA THR A 434 21.16 -20.95 -10.03
C THR A 434 21.81 -19.66 -9.51
N ILE A 435 23.05 -19.38 -9.85
CA ILE A 435 23.72 -18.11 -9.49
C ILE A 435 23.01 -16.92 -10.13
N ALA A 436 22.62 -17.04 -11.41
CA ALA A 436 21.94 -15.98 -12.13
C ALA A 436 20.52 -15.69 -11.60
N LEU A 437 19.81 -16.70 -11.11
CA LEU A 437 18.45 -16.57 -10.57
C LEU A 437 18.41 -16.00 -9.15
N TRP A 438 19.45 -16.22 -8.33
CA TRP A 438 19.40 -15.97 -6.89
C TRP A 438 20.46 -14.99 -6.35
N GLU A 439 21.33 -14.43 -7.20
CA GLU A 439 22.41 -13.50 -6.84
C GLU A 439 23.31 -14.01 -5.68
N VAL A 440 23.67 -15.30 -5.69
CA VAL A 440 24.48 -15.96 -4.65
C VAL A 440 25.93 -16.11 -5.14
N PRO A 441 26.97 -15.95 -4.29
CA PRO A 441 28.35 -16.27 -4.66
C PRO A 441 28.53 -17.75 -5.03
N ASP A 442 29.46 -18.01 -5.96
CA ASP A 442 29.76 -19.30 -6.61
C ASP A 442 30.08 -20.43 -5.60
N GLU A 443 30.72 -20.07 -4.48
CA GLU A 443 31.07 -21.02 -3.43
C GLU A 443 29.86 -21.38 -2.56
N GLY A 444 29.26 -22.54 -2.84
CA GLY A 444 28.31 -23.19 -1.94
C GLY A 444 26.93 -23.49 -2.51
N VAL A 445 26.73 -23.39 -3.83
CA VAL A 445 25.49 -23.79 -4.49
C VAL A 445 25.19 -25.27 -4.20
N LEU A 446 23.96 -25.51 -3.74
CA LEU A 446 23.47 -26.83 -3.33
C LEU A 446 22.39 -27.31 -4.30
N ILE A 447 22.65 -28.43 -4.96
CA ILE A 447 21.78 -29.09 -5.93
C ILE A 447 20.77 -29.95 -5.18
N GLY A 448 19.49 -29.63 -5.27
CA GLY A 448 18.40 -30.40 -4.68
C GLY A 448 17.96 -31.59 -5.53
N GLU A 449 17.03 -32.39 -5.01
CA GLU A 449 16.48 -33.56 -5.71
C GLU A 449 15.74 -33.19 -7.02
N ASP A 450 15.08 -32.03 -7.06
CA ASP A 450 14.39 -31.56 -8.27
C ASP A 450 15.39 -31.16 -9.36
N GLU A 451 16.45 -30.42 -9.00
CA GLU A 451 17.52 -30.08 -9.94
C GLU A 451 18.29 -31.33 -10.39
N LEU A 452 18.54 -32.28 -9.48
CA LEU A 452 19.15 -33.57 -9.80
C LEU A 452 18.30 -34.40 -10.79
N GLY A 453 16.97 -34.40 -10.60
CA GLY A 453 16.05 -35.05 -11.53
C GLY A 453 16.10 -34.44 -12.94
N GLN A 454 16.22 -33.10 -13.03
CA GLN A 454 16.37 -32.41 -14.31
C GLN A 454 17.72 -32.69 -14.98
N ILE A 455 18.81 -32.76 -14.20
CA ILE A 455 20.14 -33.11 -14.72
C ILE A 455 20.12 -34.53 -15.29
N ARG A 456 19.58 -35.52 -14.56
CA ARG A 456 19.44 -36.89 -15.08
C ARG A 456 18.62 -36.95 -16.36
N ALA A 457 17.49 -36.24 -16.41
CA ALA A 457 16.66 -36.20 -17.61
C ALA A 457 17.37 -35.58 -18.83
N ARG A 458 18.32 -34.66 -18.61
CA ARG A 458 19.16 -34.08 -19.68
C ARG A 458 20.28 -35.01 -20.11
N LEU A 459 20.86 -35.78 -19.20
CA LEU A 459 21.90 -36.78 -19.49
C LEU A 459 21.36 -38.06 -20.15
N GLU A 460 20.06 -38.30 -20.06
CA GLU A 460 19.38 -39.44 -20.71
C GLU A 460 18.89 -39.14 -22.15
N LEU A 461 19.03 -37.89 -22.61
CA LEU A 461 18.71 -37.43 -23.97
C LEU A 461 19.93 -37.48 -24.89
#